data_AF-A0A7Z9SC80-F1
#
_entry.id   AF-A0A7Z9SC80-F1
#
_cell.length_a   1.000
_cell.length_b   1.000
_cell.length_c   1.000
_cell.angle_alpha   90.00
_cell.angle_beta   90.00
_cell.angle_gamma   90.00
#
_symmetry.space_group_name_H-M   'P 1'
#
loop_
_entity.id
_entity.type
_entity.pdbx_description
1 polymer ?
#
loop_
_entity_poly.entity_id
_entity_poly.type
_entity_poly.pdbx_seq_one_letter_code
_entity_poly.pdbx_strand_id
1 'polypeptide(L)'
;MRITFLANKDIESNIALNILMGKLSHHSMTIFLSDRVGRENAIVPDLYKLKYIEQTLFNEIVYPKLENTPKENRYLTFNELGEIHYTNTRQYK
;
A
#
# COMPACT_ATOMS: atom_id res chain seq x y z
N MET A 1 -17.99 -1.86 -11.34
CA MET A 1 -18.38 -2.13 -9.94
C MET A 1 -17.65 -1.17 -9.00
N ARG A 2 -18.10 -1.06 -7.74
CA ARG A 2 -17.36 -0.39 -6.67
C ARG A 2 -16.71 -1.46 -5.81
N ILE A 3 -15.38 -1.44 -5.70
CA ILE A 3 -14.61 -2.44 -4.97
C ILE A 3 -13.88 -1.74 -3.84
N THR A 4 -14.03 -2.24 -2.63
CA THR A 4 -13.30 -1.72 -1.47
C THR A 4 -12.23 -2.73 -1.06
N PHE A 5 -10.98 -2.27 -0.98
CA PHE A 5 -9.87 -3.01 -0.40
C PHE A 5 -9.65 -2.55 1.03
N LEU A 6 -9.58 -3.51 1.95
CA LEU A 6 -9.08 -3.31 3.31
C LEU A 6 -7.76 -4.05 3.39
N ALA A 7 -6.66 -3.32 3.43
CA ALA A 7 -5.31 -3.89 3.36
C ALA A 7 -4.45 -3.39 4.51
N ASN A 8 -3.42 -4.15 4.86
CA ASN A 8 -2.42 -3.70 5.81
C ASN A 8 -1.36 -2.87 5.07
N LYS A 9 -0.58 -2.08 5.80
CA LYS A 9 0.60 -1.39 5.25
C LYS A 9 1.85 -2.25 5.33
N ASP A 10 1.75 -3.48 4.86
CA ASP A 10 2.87 -4.41 4.69
C ASP A 10 3.28 -4.53 3.22
N ILE A 11 4.46 -5.09 3.00
CA ILE A 11 5.06 -5.21 1.66
C ILE A 11 4.20 -6.11 0.74
N GLU A 12 3.63 -7.18 1.27
CA GLU A 12 2.77 -8.11 0.56
C GLU A 12 1.52 -7.40 0.03
N SER A 13 0.86 -6.59 0.87
CA SER A 13 -0.29 -5.79 0.49
C SER A 13 0.08 -4.75 -0.57
N ASN A 14 1.25 -4.12 -0.46
CA ASN A 14 1.71 -3.16 -1.47
C ASN A 14 1.88 -3.82 -2.85
N ILE A 15 2.53 -4.99 -2.89
CA ILE A 15 2.72 -5.76 -4.13
C ILE A 15 1.36 -6.17 -4.71
N ALA A 16 0.48 -6.73 -3.88
CA ALA A 16 -0.84 -7.18 -4.31
C ALA A 16 -1.66 -6.02 -4.90
N LEU A 17 -1.69 -4.87 -4.23
CA LEU A 17 -2.41 -3.69 -4.71
C LEU A 17 -1.85 -3.19 -6.04
N ASN A 18 -0.54 -3.12 -6.21
CA ASN A 18 0.06 -2.72 -7.49
C ASN A 18 -0.37 -3.62 -8.66
N ILE A 19 -0.40 -4.93 -8.44
CA ILE A 19 -0.86 -5.90 -9.46
C ILE A 19 -2.36 -5.73 -9.72
N LEU A 20 -3.17 -5.58 -8.67
CA LEU A 20 -4.62 -5.51 -8.76
C LEU A 20 -5.09 -4.19 -9.38
N MET A 21 -4.47 -3.06 -9.06
CA MET A 21 -4.84 -1.75 -9.61
C MET A 21 -4.72 -1.72 -11.14
N GLY A 22 -3.69 -2.36 -11.70
CA GLY A 22 -3.55 -2.48 -13.14
C GLY A 22 -4.69 -3.31 -13.77
N LYS A 23 -5.01 -4.46 -13.16
CA LYS A 23 -6.02 -5.40 -13.67
C LYS A 23 -7.46 -4.91 -13.49
N LEU A 24 -7.72 -4.11 -12.46
CA LEU A 24 -9.06 -3.65 -12.07
C LEU A 24 -9.28 -2.16 -12.40
N SER A 25 -8.45 -1.59 -13.27
CA SER A 25 -8.49 -0.17 -13.66
C SER A 25 -9.85 0.31 -14.20
N HIS A 26 -10.68 -0.60 -14.73
CA HIS A 26 -12.05 -0.30 -15.21
C HIS A 26 -13.11 -0.28 -14.09
N HIS A 27 -12.71 -0.37 -12.82
CA HIS A 27 -13.61 -0.31 -11.67
C HIS A 27 -13.29 0.88 -10.77
N SER A 28 -14.32 1.37 -10.07
CA SER A 28 -14.12 2.35 -9.01
C SER A 28 -13.62 1.61 -7.78
N MET A 29 -12.44 1.96 -7.30
CA MET A 29 -11.82 1.30 -6.16
C MET A 29 -11.56 2.28 -5.02
N THR A 30 -11.75 1.81 -3.79
CA THR A 30 -11.43 2.53 -2.56
C THR A 30 -10.51 1.66 -1.74
N ILE A 31 -9.41 2.22 -1.23
CA ILE A 31 -8.43 1.48 -0.43
C ILE A 31 -8.40 2.10 0.97
N PHE A 32 -8.63 1.27 1.99
CA PHE A 32 -8.37 1.62 3.38
C PHE A 32 -7.18 0.80 3.87
N LEU A 33 -6.26 1.48 4.55
CA LEU A 33 -4.99 0.92 5.01
C LEU A 33 -4.95 0.84 6.54
N SER A 34 -4.39 -0.24 7.07
CA SER A 34 -4.13 -0.42 8.51
C SER A 34 -2.64 -0.68 8.79
N ASP A 35 -2.08 0.05 9.75
CA ASP A 35 -0.70 -0.09 10.23
C ASP A 35 -0.63 -1.05 11.45
N ARG A 36 -1.77 -1.63 11.83
CA ARG A 36 -1.94 -2.48 13.01
C ARG A 36 -2.52 -3.84 12.63
N VAL A 37 -1.79 -4.89 12.98
CA VAL A 37 -2.20 -6.29 12.87
C VAL A 37 -2.18 -6.94 14.25
N GLY A 38 -3.27 -7.62 14.62
CA GLY A 38 -3.38 -8.34 15.89
C GLY A 38 -3.48 -7.46 17.15
N ARG A 39 -3.27 -8.07 18.32
CA ARG A 39 -3.30 -7.41 19.65
C ARG A 39 -1.88 -7.09 20.12
N GLU A 40 -1.71 -6.02 20.89
CA GLU A 40 -0.40 -5.52 21.37
C GLU A 40 0.37 -6.52 22.26
N ASN A 41 -0.28 -7.57 22.76
CA ASN A 41 0.26 -8.42 23.83
C ASN A 41 1.06 -9.65 23.35
N ALA A 42 1.32 -9.79 22.05
CA ALA A 42 2.17 -10.88 21.56
C ALA A 42 3.65 -10.47 21.69
N ILE A 43 4.21 -10.67 22.88
CA ILE A 43 5.64 -10.45 23.21
C ILE A 43 6.49 -11.58 22.59
N VAL A 44 6.44 -11.73 21.27
CA VAL A 44 7.28 -12.67 20.54
C VAL A 44 8.32 -11.86 19.77
N PRO A 45 9.61 -11.90 20.14
CA PRO A 45 10.66 -11.09 19.50
C PRO A 45 10.70 -11.20 17.98
N ASP A 46 10.40 -12.39 17.44
CA ASP A 46 10.41 -12.61 15.99
C ASP A 46 9.25 -11.90 15.28
N LEU A 47 8.11 -11.68 15.93
CA LEU A 47 7.02 -10.87 15.36
C LEU A 47 7.40 -9.39 15.25
N TYR A 48 8.24 -8.87 16.17
CA TYR A 48 8.76 -7.51 16.04
C TYR A 48 9.73 -7.38 14.86
N LYS A 49 10.62 -8.36 14.68
CA LYS A 49 11.52 -8.39 13.52
C LYS A 49 10.72 -8.48 12.22
N LEU A 50 9.72 -9.35 12.18
CA LEU A 50 8.86 -9.52 11.02
C LEU A 50 8.12 -8.22 10.69
N LYS A 51 7.48 -7.58 11.68
CA LYS A 51 6.84 -6.28 11.52
C LYS A 51 7.81 -5.22 11.02
N TYR A 52 9.04 -5.20 11.53
CA TYR A 52 10.05 -4.25 11.07
C TYR A 52 10.37 -4.46 9.58
N ILE A 53 10.61 -5.70 9.17
CA ILE A 53 10.97 -6.05 7.79
C ILE A 53 9.81 -5.78 6.83
N GLU A 54 8.59 -6.15 7.19
CA GLU A 54 7.42 -6.05 6.31
C GLU A 54 6.83 -4.63 6.26
N GLN A 55 6.90 -3.89 7.37
CA GLN A 55 6.20 -2.60 7.53
C GLN A 55 7.17 -1.44 7.78
N THR A 56 7.86 -1.43 8.92
CA THR A 56 8.62 -0.24 9.38
C THR A 56 9.70 0.16 8.39
N LEU A 57 10.54 -0.79 7.95
CA LEU A 57 11.60 -0.54 6.99
C LEU A 57 11.06 0.12 5.72
N PHE A 58 9.98 -0.43 5.16
CA PHE A 58 9.44 0.07 3.90
C PHE A 58 8.71 1.39 4.07
N ASN A 59 7.77 1.48 5.02
CA ASN A 59 6.94 2.66 5.19
C ASN A 59 7.72 3.89 5.67
N GLU A 60 8.74 3.72 6.51
CA GLU A 60 9.46 4.83 7.13
C GLU A 60 10.78 5.17 6.43
N ILE A 61 11.43 4.20 5.75
CA ILE A 61 12.76 4.38 5.20
C ILE A 61 12.77 4.24 3.66
N VAL A 62 12.23 3.15 3.13
CA VAL A 62 12.37 2.83 1.69
C VAL A 62 11.39 3.63 0.82
N TYR A 63 10.09 3.64 1.15
CA TYR A 63 9.06 4.33 0.38
C TYR A 63 9.26 5.85 0.30
N PRO A 64 9.54 6.58 1.40
CA PRO A 64 9.77 8.03 1.31
C PRO A 64 10.95 8.40 0.40
N LYS A 65 11.96 7.52 0.30
CA LYS A 65 13.10 7.72 -0.62
C LYS A 65 12.72 7.38 -2.06
N LEU A 66 11.96 6.31 -2.28
CA LEU A 66 11.48 5.88 -3.60
C LEU A 66 10.54 6.90 -4.24
N GLU A 67 9.71 7.60 -3.46
CA GLU A 67 8.76 8.61 -3.98
C GLU A 67 9.44 9.77 -4.71
N ASN A 68 10.73 10.00 -4.46
CA ASN A 68 11.55 11.00 -5.15
C ASN A 68 12.26 10.46 -6.42
N THR A 69 11.98 9.21 -6.81
CA THR A 69 12.58 8.55 -7.97
C THR A 69 11.55 8.35 -9.09
N PRO A 70 12.01 8.24 -10.37
CA PRO A 70 11.11 7.94 -11.49
C PRO A 70 10.22 6.72 -11.20
N LYS A 71 8.95 6.81 -11.62
CA LYS A 71 7.94 5.76 -11.41
C LYS A 71 8.02 4.63 -12.44
N GLU A 72 8.87 4.79 -13.46
CA GLU A 72 9.02 3.84 -14.55
C GLU A 72 9.61 2.51 -14.06
N ASN A 73 9.01 1.39 -14.49
CA ASN A 73 9.45 0.02 -14.18
C ASN A 73 9.55 -0.35 -12.69
N ARG A 74 8.77 0.30 -11.82
CA ARG A 74 8.66 -0.09 -10.41
C ARG A 74 7.22 -0.11 -9.92
N TYR A 75 7.02 -0.81 -8.81
CA TYR A 75 5.80 -0.69 -8.04
C TYR A 75 5.73 0.67 -7.31
N LEU A 76 4.51 1.12 -7.13
CA LEU A 76 4.15 2.36 -6.49
C LEU A 76 4.02 2.18 -4.97
N THR A 77 4.39 3.20 -4.22
CA THR A 77 4.15 3.25 -2.77
C THR A 77 2.67 3.41 -2.47
N PHE A 78 2.27 3.22 -1.21
CA PHE A 78 0.88 3.43 -0.79
C PHE A 78 0.38 4.85 -1.06
N ASN A 79 1.23 5.87 -0.89
CA ASN A 79 0.86 7.26 -1.17
C ASN A 79 0.67 7.47 -2.68
N GLU A 80 1.59 6.94 -3.50
CA GLU A 80 1.51 7.03 -4.95
C GLU A 80 0.27 6.33 -5.52
N LEU A 81 -0.13 5.19 -4.94
CA LEU A 81 -1.40 4.51 -5.29
C LEU A 81 -2.62 5.38 -4.96
N GLY A 82 -2.60 6.09 -3.83
CA GLY A 82 -3.66 7.03 -3.44
C GLY A 82 -3.80 8.22 -4.40
N GLU A 83 -2.68 8.80 -4.82
CA GLU A 83 -2.61 9.93 -5.75
C GLU A 83 -3.21 9.59 -7.13
N ILE A 84 -2.92 8.41 -7.66
CA ILE A 84 -3.47 7.94 -8.94
C ILE A 84 -4.99 7.75 -8.85
N HIS A 85 -5.48 7.26 -7.71
CA HIS A 85 -6.92 7.11 -7.53
C HIS A 85 -7.65 8.45 -7.47
N TYR A 86 -7.06 9.44 -6.78
CA TYR A 86 -7.65 10.77 -6.67
C TYR A 86 -7.73 11.48 -8.03
N THR A 87 -6.66 11.40 -8.85
CA THR A 87 -6.63 12.02 -10.18
C THR A 87 -7.65 11.40 -11.14
N ASN A 88 -7.81 10.08 -11.14
CA ASN A 88 -8.82 9.41 -11.98
C ASN A 88 -10.26 9.75 -11.57
N THR A 89 -10.55 9.97 -10.28
CA THR A 89 -11.92 10.37 -9.86
C THR A 89 -12.31 11.80 -10.26
N ARG A 90 -11.36 12.70 -10.54
CA ARG A 90 -11.66 14.06 -11.04
C ARG A 90 -11.94 14.11 -12.54
N GLN A 91 -11.45 13.15 -13.33
CA GLN A 91 -11.71 13.08 -14.78
C GLN A 91 -13.17 12.73 -15.11
N TYR A 92 -13.96 12.28 -14.13
CA TYR A 92 -15.37 11.90 -14.28
C TYR A 92 -16.36 12.82 -13.55
N LYS A 93 -15.95 14.06 -13.22
CA LYS A 93 -16.85 15.12 -12.77
C LYS A 93 -16.93 16.22 -13.81
#